data_AF-A0A645FGC7-F1
#
_entry.id   AF-A0A645FGC7-F1
#
_cell.length_a   1.000
_cell.length_b   1.000
_cell.length_c   1.000
_cell.angle_alpha   90.00
_cell.angle_beta   90.00
_cell.angle_gamma   90.00
#
_symmetry.space_group_name_H-M   'P 1'
#
loop_
_entity.id
_entity.type
_entity.pdbx_description
1 polymer ?
#
loop_
_entity_poly.entity_id
_entity_poly.type
_entity_poly.pdbx_seq_one_letter_code
_entity_poly.pdbx_strand_id
1 'polypeptide(L)'
;MPDTKYVDMYLQSFGNANSSYGDGRLNFNASKENKKDTYIYNPEDPAVQLIDVSENEVAVPGNYKDEEKRKDILCYTSEELEADLTITGDIIAEFYASSTAPDTDWVVKILDVDEEGNSIKLADGLLTAKYRNSFAKPEFMKADEVYNFIIRTSKISNTFKKGHKIRFTITSSAKNFIFPHSNTKKSFNSTKIVIAENTIYHGEKYPSKIILPIEG
;
A
#
# COMPACT_ATOMS: atom_id res chain seq x y z
N MET A 1 -23.16 -6.62 6.64
CA MET A 1 -23.88 -5.34 6.81
C MET A 1 -24.83 -5.24 5.64
N PRO A 2 -26.15 -5.04 5.86
CA PRO A 2 -27.17 -5.28 4.83
C PRO A 2 -27.05 -4.42 3.56
N ASP A 3 -26.43 -3.23 3.65
CA ASP A 3 -26.41 -2.25 2.55
C ASP A 3 -24.99 -1.89 2.04
N THR A 4 -23.96 -2.69 2.34
CA THR A 4 -22.58 -2.41 1.90
C THR A 4 -22.43 -2.61 0.38
N LYS A 5 -21.91 -1.59 -0.31
CA LYS A 5 -21.52 -1.65 -1.73
C LYS A 5 -20.01 -1.69 -1.85
N TYR A 6 -19.49 -2.64 -2.62
CA TYR A 6 -18.06 -2.73 -2.92
C TYR A 6 -17.74 -1.93 -4.18
N VAL A 7 -16.83 -0.98 -4.08
CA VAL A 7 -16.43 -0.11 -5.19
C VAL A 7 -14.93 -0.19 -5.39
N ASP A 8 -14.53 -0.35 -6.65
CA ASP A 8 -13.14 -0.40 -7.06
C ASP A 8 -12.59 1.00 -7.34
N MET A 9 -11.38 1.27 -6.85
CA MET A 9 -10.55 2.39 -7.30
C MET A 9 -9.21 1.86 -7.80
N TYR A 10 -8.90 2.12 -9.06
CA TYR A 10 -7.73 1.63 -9.76
C TYR A 10 -6.53 2.56 -9.58
N LEU A 11 -5.36 1.97 -9.41
CA LEU A 11 -4.07 2.67 -9.39
C LEU A 11 -3.72 3.14 -10.80
N GLN A 12 -3.27 4.38 -10.93
CA GLN A 12 -2.80 4.96 -12.19
C GLN A 12 -1.65 5.94 -11.93
N SER A 13 -0.78 6.15 -12.91
CA SER A 13 0.37 7.06 -12.86
C SER A 13 0.98 7.22 -14.26
N PHE A 14 1.90 8.18 -14.46
CA PHE A 14 2.77 8.22 -15.65
C PHE A 14 4.14 7.57 -15.39
N GLY A 15 4.23 6.73 -14.35
CA GLY A 15 5.43 6.02 -13.93
C GLY A 15 6.21 6.72 -12.81
N ASN A 16 5.63 7.72 -12.15
CA ASN A 16 6.28 8.49 -11.09
C ASN A 16 5.39 8.58 -9.83
N ALA A 17 4.76 7.47 -9.40
CA ALA A 17 3.97 7.45 -8.17
C ALA A 17 4.82 7.55 -6.88
N ASN A 18 6.14 7.62 -6.97
CA ASN A 18 7.05 7.72 -5.82
C ASN A 18 6.81 9.02 -5.04
N SER A 19 6.67 8.89 -3.73
CA SER A 19 6.37 9.94 -2.76
C SER A 19 5.03 10.65 -2.94
N SER A 20 4.63 11.44 -1.95
CA SER A 20 3.45 12.31 -2.00
C SER A 20 3.54 13.42 -3.06
N TYR A 21 4.72 13.65 -3.64
CA TYR A 21 4.93 14.57 -4.77
C TYR A 21 4.73 13.91 -6.14
N GLY A 22 4.50 12.59 -6.16
CA GLY A 22 4.35 11.81 -7.37
C GLY A 22 3.04 12.05 -8.13
N ASP A 23 2.93 11.40 -9.29
CA ASP A 23 1.77 11.48 -10.18
C ASP A 23 0.75 10.34 -9.99
N GLY A 24 0.90 9.56 -8.91
CA GLY A 24 -0.02 8.46 -8.59
C GLY A 24 -1.43 8.95 -8.29
N ARG A 25 -2.42 8.29 -8.91
CA ARG A 25 -3.85 8.58 -8.79
C ARG A 25 -4.66 7.33 -8.47
N LEU A 26 -5.75 7.53 -7.73
CA LEU A 26 -6.82 6.55 -7.55
C LEU A 26 -8.04 6.99 -8.36
N ASN A 27 -8.49 6.16 -9.29
CA ASN A 27 -9.60 6.46 -10.18
C ASN A 27 -10.64 5.35 -10.18
N PHE A 28 -11.94 5.68 -10.22
CA PHE A 28 -13.01 4.68 -10.29
C PHE A 28 -13.03 3.88 -11.61
N ASN A 29 -12.41 4.42 -12.66
CA ASN A 29 -12.29 3.75 -13.96
C ASN A 29 -10.88 3.20 -14.15
N ALA A 30 -10.76 1.98 -14.69
CA ALA A 30 -9.47 1.40 -15.05
C ALA A 30 -8.83 2.14 -16.24
N SER A 31 -7.50 2.23 -16.24
CA SER A 31 -6.73 2.76 -17.39
C SER A 31 -6.62 1.70 -18.48
N LYS A 32 -6.65 2.13 -19.74
CA LYS A 32 -6.31 1.27 -20.89
C LYS A 32 -4.81 1.17 -21.12
N GLU A 33 -4.04 2.15 -20.65
CA GLU A 33 -2.59 2.14 -20.80
C GLU A 33 -1.93 1.32 -19.70
N ASN A 34 -1.02 0.42 -20.10
CA ASN A 34 -0.19 -0.33 -19.17
C ASN A 34 1.03 0.48 -18.78
N LYS A 35 1.17 0.73 -17.47
CA LYS A 35 2.26 1.48 -16.87
C LYS A 35 2.75 0.72 -15.63
N LYS A 36 3.84 1.23 -15.04
CA LYS A 36 4.43 0.67 -13.83
C LYS A 36 5.16 1.75 -13.05
N ASP A 37 5.20 1.58 -11.74
CA ASP A 37 5.97 2.40 -10.82
C ASP A 37 6.99 1.52 -10.11
N THR A 38 8.21 2.03 -9.94
CA THR A 38 9.33 1.26 -9.40
C THR A 38 9.95 1.99 -8.22
N TYR A 39 10.39 1.25 -7.22
CA TYR A 39 11.15 1.78 -6.11
C TYR A 39 12.22 0.81 -5.61
N ILE A 40 13.21 1.36 -4.93
CA ILE A 40 14.29 0.60 -4.31
C ILE A 40 13.99 0.42 -2.82
N TYR A 41 13.87 -0.83 -2.38
CA TYR A 41 13.80 -1.16 -0.97
C TYR A 41 15.19 -1.54 -0.43
N ASN A 42 15.69 -0.74 0.51
CA ASN A 42 16.91 -1.01 1.24
C ASN A 42 16.58 -1.42 2.70
N PRO A 43 16.87 -2.67 3.13
CA PRO A 43 16.61 -3.10 4.51
C PRO A 43 17.36 -2.30 5.59
N GLU A 44 18.43 -1.58 5.24
CA GLU A 44 19.15 -0.67 6.15
C GLU A 44 18.50 0.71 6.32
N ASP A 45 17.64 1.11 5.38
CA ASP A 45 16.86 2.35 5.44
C ASP A 45 15.37 2.02 5.21
N PRO A 46 14.72 1.33 6.15
CA PRO A 46 13.31 0.97 6.02
C PRO A 46 12.39 2.16 6.35
N ALA A 47 11.31 2.30 5.59
CA ALA A 47 10.15 3.11 5.97
C ALA A 47 9.62 2.69 7.34
N VAL A 48 9.14 3.68 8.11
CA VAL A 48 8.69 3.47 9.49
C VAL A 48 7.18 3.31 9.59
N GLN A 49 6.75 2.48 10.52
CA GLN A 49 5.44 2.61 11.14
C GLN A 49 5.55 3.67 12.22
N LEU A 50 4.73 4.72 12.12
CA LEU A 50 4.56 5.67 13.21
C LEU A 50 3.87 4.96 14.38
N ILE A 51 4.47 5.05 15.57
CA ILE A 51 3.96 4.53 16.84
C ILE A 51 3.92 5.66 17.85
N ASP A 52 2.94 5.65 18.75
CA ASP A 52 2.96 6.54 19.91
C ASP A 52 3.47 5.77 21.13
N VAL A 53 4.72 6.05 21.48
CA VAL A 53 5.40 5.41 22.61
C VAL A 53 4.85 5.93 23.95
N SER A 54 4.27 7.14 23.98
CA SER A 54 3.72 7.73 25.19
C SER A 54 2.42 7.06 25.63
N GLU A 55 1.66 6.53 24.68
CA GLU A 55 0.38 5.83 24.92
C GLU A 55 0.51 4.30 24.88
N ASN A 56 1.71 3.77 24.56
CA ASN A 56 1.96 2.34 24.35
C ASN A 56 1.03 1.74 23.27
N GLU A 57 0.67 2.54 22.26
CA GLU A 57 -0.27 2.17 21.20
C GLU A 57 0.45 1.98 19.85
N VAL A 58 0.20 0.84 19.22
CA VAL A 58 0.80 0.43 17.94
C VAL A 58 -0.11 0.79 16.74
N ALA A 59 -1.32 1.29 17.00
CA ALA A 59 -2.37 1.53 16.01
C ALA A 59 -2.90 2.98 15.99
N VAL A 60 -2.15 3.94 16.54
CA VAL A 60 -2.57 5.36 16.55
C VAL A 60 -2.74 5.89 15.12
N PRO A 61 -3.76 6.71 14.84
CA PRO A 61 -3.87 7.51 13.62
C PRO A 61 -2.72 8.53 13.51
N GLY A 62 -1.54 8.07 13.11
CA GLY A 62 -0.39 8.93 12.87
C GLY A 62 -0.52 9.74 11.58
N ASN A 63 0.03 10.96 11.57
CA ASN A 63 0.14 11.79 10.37
C ASN A 63 1.38 11.40 9.57
N TYR A 64 1.19 10.72 8.44
CA TYR A 64 2.24 10.21 7.55
C TYR A 64 2.73 11.23 6.52
N LYS A 65 2.26 12.48 6.57
CA LYS A 65 2.62 13.55 5.61
C LYS A 65 4.13 13.66 5.34
N ASP A 66 4.95 13.51 6.38
CA ASP A 66 6.41 13.57 6.24
C ASP A 66 7.03 12.26 5.76
N GLU A 67 6.53 11.11 6.23
CA GLU A 67 7.04 9.80 5.84
C GLU A 67 6.76 9.51 4.35
N GLU A 68 5.59 9.94 3.85
CA GLU A 68 5.20 9.83 2.45
C GLU A 68 6.09 10.61 1.49
N LYS A 69 7.06 11.42 1.96
CA LYS A 69 8.06 12.08 1.11
C LYS A 69 9.16 11.13 0.64
N ARG A 70 9.26 9.93 1.23
CA ARG A 70 10.24 8.91 0.85
C ARG A 70 9.99 8.40 -0.57
N LYS A 71 11.07 8.09 -1.28
CA LYS A 71 11.02 7.58 -2.67
C LYS A 71 10.65 6.10 -2.76
N ASP A 72 10.76 5.36 -1.66
CA ASP A 72 10.39 3.96 -1.54
C ASP A 72 8.95 3.75 -1.04
N ILE A 73 8.16 4.82 -1.01
CA ILE A 73 6.72 4.79 -0.79
C ILE A 73 6.05 5.28 -2.06
N LEU A 74 5.24 4.44 -2.70
CA LEU A 74 4.39 4.87 -3.81
C LEU A 74 3.07 5.39 -3.24
N CYS A 75 2.64 6.57 -3.67
CA CYS A 75 1.43 7.24 -3.21
C CYS A 75 0.44 7.38 -4.35
N TYR A 76 -0.75 6.82 -4.20
CA TYR A 76 -1.87 6.96 -5.12
C TYR A 76 -3.00 7.70 -4.41
N THR A 77 -3.39 8.87 -4.91
CA THR A 77 -4.37 9.74 -4.23
C THR A 77 -5.58 9.97 -5.13
N SER A 78 -6.78 9.95 -4.59
CA SER A 78 -7.99 10.34 -5.30
C SER A 78 -8.01 11.84 -5.60
N GLU A 79 -8.92 12.26 -6.47
CA GLU A 79 -9.38 13.65 -6.49
C GLU A 79 -10.11 13.99 -5.17
N GLU A 80 -10.35 15.29 -4.95
CA GLU A 80 -11.13 15.76 -3.80
C GLU A 80 -12.54 15.17 -3.86
N LEU A 81 -12.99 14.65 -2.72
CA LEU A 81 -14.33 14.10 -2.61
C LEU A 81 -15.36 15.23 -2.69
N GLU A 82 -16.33 15.10 -3.60
CA GLU A 82 -17.39 16.09 -3.79
C GLU A 82 -18.48 16.02 -2.69
N ALA A 83 -18.52 14.90 -1.96
CA ALA A 83 -19.43 14.62 -0.85
C ALA A 83 -18.78 13.69 0.18
N ASP A 84 -19.33 13.66 1.40
CA ASP A 84 -18.91 12.72 2.44
C ASP A 84 -19.03 11.27 1.94
N LEU A 85 -18.02 10.45 2.24
CA LEU A 85 -17.98 9.04 1.88
C LEU A 85 -17.66 8.17 3.10
N THR A 86 -18.61 7.34 3.51
CA THR A 86 -18.44 6.43 4.64
C THR A 86 -17.98 5.05 4.17
N ILE A 87 -16.89 4.58 4.76
CA ILE A 87 -16.31 3.26 4.54
C ILE A 87 -16.35 2.50 5.87
N THR A 88 -17.00 1.32 5.85
CA THR A 88 -17.09 0.43 7.01
C THR A 88 -16.72 -1.00 6.64
N GLY A 89 -15.59 -1.48 7.14
CA GLY A 89 -15.04 -2.80 6.86
C GLY A 89 -13.53 -2.77 6.60
N ASP A 90 -12.99 -3.87 6.08
CA ASP A 90 -11.63 -3.94 5.55
C ASP A 90 -11.60 -3.51 4.08
N ILE A 91 -10.58 -2.74 3.73
CA ILE A 91 -10.26 -2.44 2.34
C ILE A 91 -9.42 -3.60 1.81
N ILE A 92 -9.70 -4.04 0.58
CA ILE A 92 -8.88 -5.04 -0.10
C ILE A 92 -7.98 -4.32 -1.10
N ALA A 93 -6.67 -4.44 -0.95
CA ALA A 93 -5.71 -4.04 -1.97
C ALA A 93 -5.39 -5.25 -2.85
N GLU A 94 -5.74 -5.20 -4.12
CA GLU A 94 -5.38 -6.19 -5.14
C GLU A 94 -4.43 -5.55 -6.14
N PHE A 95 -3.19 -6.02 -6.22
CA PHE A 95 -2.19 -5.41 -7.09
C PHE A 95 -1.27 -6.43 -7.72
N TYR A 96 -0.68 -6.03 -8.84
CA TYR A 96 0.27 -6.82 -9.60
C TYR A 96 1.67 -6.26 -9.39
N ALA A 97 2.60 -7.10 -8.96
CA ALA A 97 3.95 -6.66 -8.65
C ALA A 97 5.02 -7.67 -9.03
N SER A 98 6.24 -7.17 -9.21
CA SER A 98 7.47 -7.97 -9.35
C SER A 98 8.55 -7.43 -8.42
N SER A 99 9.56 -8.26 -8.16
CA SER A 99 10.75 -7.88 -7.42
C SER A 99 11.98 -8.51 -8.08
N THR A 100 13.14 -7.86 -7.95
CA THR A 100 14.43 -8.49 -8.26
C THR A 100 14.85 -9.51 -7.20
N ALA A 101 14.24 -9.47 -6.02
CA ALA A 101 14.49 -10.39 -4.92
C ALA A 101 13.57 -11.62 -4.94
N PRO A 102 14.01 -12.76 -4.38
CA PRO A 102 13.19 -13.98 -4.28
C PRO A 102 12.05 -13.89 -3.25
N ASP A 103 12.09 -12.91 -2.34
CA ASP A 103 11.09 -12.67 -1.30
C ASP A 103 11.23 -11.22 -0.81
N THR A 104 10.12 -10.57 -0.45
CA THR A 104 10.08 -9.21 0.11
C THR A 104 8.75 -9.03 0.85
N ASP A 105 8.60 -7.95 1.60
CA ASP A 105 7.32 -7.59 2.21
C ASP A 105 6.59 -6.56 1.35
N TRP A 106 5.25 -6.61 1.37
CA TRP A 106 4.38 -5.57 0.85
C TRP A 106 3.57 -5.00 2.00
N VAL A 107 3.77 -3.72 2.29
CA VAL A 107 3.01 -2.96 3.28
C VAL A 107 2.12 -1.98 2.54
N VAL A 108 0.84 -1.99 2.84
CA VAL A 108 -0.13 -1.05 2.29
C VAL A 108 -0.78 -0.22 3.38
N LYS A 109 -1.17 1.01 3.06
CA LYS A 109 -1.93 1.89 3.98
C LYS A 109 -3.06 2.59 3.25
N ILE A 110 -4.14 2.83 3.99
CA ILE A 110 -5.25 3.71 3.61
C ILE A 110 -5.21 4.92 4.54
N LEU A 111 -5.15 6.12 3.95
CA LEU A 111 -5.05 7.38 4.66
C LEU A 111 -6.11 8.36 4.20
N ASP A 112 -6.54 9.21 5.13
CA ASP A 112 -7.41 10.36 4.90
C ASP A 112 -6.54 11.62 4.79
N VAL A 113 -6.57 12.26 3.62
CA VAL A 113 -5.81 13.48 3.37
C VAL A 113 -6.75 14.68 3.45
N ASP A 114 -6.53 15.54 4.44
CA ASP A 114 -7.32 16.76 4.63
C ASP A 114 -6.89 17.91 3.70
N GLU A 115 -7.62 19.02 3.76
CA GLU A 115 -7.37 20.22 2.95
C GLU A 115 -6.03 20.92 3.28
N GLU A 116 -5.48 20.68 4.47
CA GLU A 116 -4.15 21.17 4.90
C GLU A 116 -3.02 20.23 4.45
N GLY A 117 -3.37 19.08 3.88
CA GLY A 117 -2.48 18.03 3.40
C GLY A 117 -1.92 17.14 4.51
N ASN A 118 -2.52 17.10 5.70
CA ASN A 118 -2.24 16.06 6.69
C ASN A 118 -2.72 14.72 6.14
N SER A 119 -1.94 13.66 6.30
CA SER A 119 -2.26 12.32 5.77
C SER A 119 -2.40 11.35 6.94
N ILE A 120 -3.63 11.18 7.42
CA ILE A 120 -3.90 10.43 8.65
C ILE A 120 -4.14 8.96 8.31
N LYS A 121 -3.31 8.06 8.83
CA LYS A 121 -3.47 6.62 8.58
C LYS A 121 -4.72 6.09 9.29
N LEU A 122 -5.60 5.47 8.52
CA LEU A 122 -6.82 4.81 9.03
C LEU A 122 -6.67 3.30 9.10
N ALA A 123 -6.08 2.70 8.07
CA ALA A 123 -5.93 1.25 7.96
C ALA A 123 -4.58 0.88 7.34
N ASP A 124 -4.12 -0.33 7.62
CA ASP A 124 -2.91 -0.90 7.03
C ASP A 124 -3.02 -2.42 6.85
N GLY A 125 -2.18 -2.94 5.97
CA GLY A 125 -2.08 -4.36 5.70
C GLY A 125 -0.64 -4.75 5.35
N LEU A 126 -0.32 -6.01 5.57
CA LEU A 126 1.01 -6.57 5.32
C LEU A 126 0.88 -7.96 4.70
N LEU A 127 1.73 -8.25 3.72
CA LEU A 127 1.91 -9.58 3.19
C LEU A 127 3.37 -9.80 2.75
N THR A 128 4.02 -10.83 3.31
CA THR A 128 5.30 -11.31 2.77
C THR A 128 5.04 -12.09 1.48
N ALA A 129 5.80 -11.78 0.43
CA ALA A 129 5.52 -12.23 -0.93
C ALA A 129 5.46 -13.76 -1.09
N LYS A 130 6.26 -14.51 -0.32
CA LYS A 130 6.20 -15.99 -0.33
C LYS A 130 4.86 -16.56 0.10
N TYR A 131 4.04 -15.83 0.86
CA TYR A 131 2.75 -16.30 1.36
C TYR A 131 1.56 -15.88 0.49
N ARG A 132 1.79 -15.26 -0.67
CA ARG A 132 0.73 -14.75 -1.57
C ARG A 132 -0.38 -15.76 -1.91
N ASN A 133 -0.02 -17.04 -2.02
CA ASN A 133 -0.95 -18.13 -2.36
C ASN A 133 -1.37 -18.96 -1.14
N SER A 134 -0.52 -19.07 -0.12
CA SER A 134 -0.77 -19.90 1.06
C SER A 134 0.19 -19.56 2.20
N PHE A 135 -0.36 -19.38 3.40
CA PHE A 135 0.44 -19.30 4.64
C PHE A 135 1.09 -20.64 5.03
N ALA A 136 0.55 -21.76 4.56
CA ALA A 136 1.06 -23.09 4.88
C ALA A 136 2.13 -23.59 3.88
N LYS A 137 2.09 -23.09 2.65
CA LYS A 137 3.00 -23.50 1.56
C LYS A 137 3.67 -22.26 0.96
N PRO A 138 4.81 -21.81 1.51
CA PRO A 138 5.51 -20.65 0.98
C PRO A 138 6.11 -20.93 -0.40
N GLU A 139 5.95 -19.98 -1.32
CA GLU A 139 6.45 -20.05 -2.69
C GLU A 139 7.29 -18.82 -3.00
N PHE A 140 8.59 -18.98 -3.26
CA PHE A 140 9.44 -17.83 -3.60
C PHE A 140 9.10 -17.25 -4.97
N MET A 141 9.35 -15.95 -5.14
CA MET A 141 9.29 -15.27 -6.43
C MET A 141 10.51 -15.61 -7.28
N LYS A 142 10.35 -15.57 -8.60
CA LYS A 142 11.45 -15.43 -9.54
C LYS A 142 11.62 -13.95 -9.84
N ALA A 143 12.88 -13.54 -10.04
CA ALA A 143 13.20 -12.16 -10.38
C ALA A 143 12.39 -11.72 -11.61
N ASP A 144 11.79 -10.54 -11.53
CA ASP A 144 11.05 -9.85 -12.59
C ASP A 144 9.79 -10.55 -13.13
N GLU A 145 9.41 -11.71 -12.57
CA GLU A 145 8.12 -12.35 -12.84
C GLU A 145 7.01 -11.57 -12.11
N VAL A 146 5.88 -11.33 -12.79
CA VAL A 146 4.75 -10.57 -12.25
C VAL A 146 3.79 -11.49 -11.53
N TYR A 147 3.45 -11.16 -10.29
CA TYR A 147 2.51 -11.90 -9.44
C TYR A 147 1.35 -11.00 -9.01
N ASN A 148 0.18 -11.60 -8.77
CA ASN A 148 -0.96 -10.94 -8.11
C ASN A 148 -0.82 -11.09 -6.59
N PHE A 149 -1.05 -9.99 -5.86
CA PHE A 149 -1.09 -9.93 -4.42
C PHE A 149 -2.42 -9.36 -3.95
N ILE A 150 -3.01 -10.00 -2.95
CA ILE A 150 -4.25 -9.56 -2.31
C ILE A 150 -3.97 -9.36 -0.82
N ILE A 151 -4.10 -8.13 -0.35
CA ILE A 151 -3.90 -7.75 1.05
C ILE A 151 -5.21 -7.19 1.59
N ARG A 152 -5.69 -7.76 2.69
CA ARG A 152 -6.81 -7.19 3.47
C ARG A 152 -6.25 -6.30 4.54
N THR A 153 -6.74 -5.06 4.65
CA THR A 153 -6.33 -4.14 5.70
C THR A 153 -6.98 -4.50 7.04
N SER A 154 -6.52 -3.85 8.10
CA SER A 154 -7.33 -3.64 9.30
C SER A 154 -8.68 -3.00 8.95
N LYS A 155 -9.71 -3.29 9.76
CA LYS A 155 -11.06 -2.78 9.54
C LYS A 155 -11.18 -1.36 10.07
N ILE A 156 -11.93 -0.53 9.36
CA ILE A 156 -12.28 0.83 9.78
C ILE A 156 -13.79 1.04 9.71
N SER A 157 -14.26 2.07 10.41
CA SER A 157 -15.54 2.72 10.13
C SER A 157 -15.26 4.21 10.17
N ASN A 158 -15.08 4.81 9.00
CA ASN A 158 -14.67 6.21 8.87
C ASN A 158 -15.46 6.91 7.77
N THR A 159 -15.79 8.18 8.00
CA THR A 159 -16.35 9.06 6.98
C THR A 159 -15.27 10.01 6.50
N PHE A 160 -14.79 9.80 5.28
CA PHE A 160 -13.96 10.77 4.58
C PHE A 160 -14.82 11.97 4.22
N LYS A 161 -14.39 13.16 4.64
CA LYS A 161 -15.20 14.37 4.45
C LYS A 161 -15.15 14.88 3.02
N LYS A 162 -16.20 15.59 2.61
CA LYS A 162 -16.13 16.45 1.42
C LYS A 162 -14.86 17.32 1.49
N GLY A 163 -14.13 17.44 0.37
CA GLY A 163 -12.87 18.18 0.28
C GLY A 163 -11.63 17.34 0.65
N HIS A 164 -11.80 16.24 1.38
CA HIS A 164 -10.69 15.31 1.66
C HIS A 164 -10.39 14.42 0.46
N LYS A 165 -9.25 13.72 0.51
CA LYS A 165 -8.83 12.73 -0.49
C LYS A 165 -8.57 11.39 0.19
N ILE A 166 -8.85 10.31 -0.52
CA ILE A 166 -8.41 8.97 -0.14
C ILE A 166 -7.00 8.78 -0.69
N ARG A 167 -6.06 8.41 0.17
CA ARG A 167 -4.71 8.02 -0.24
C ARG A 167 -4.47 6.55 0.06
N PHE A 168 -3.95 5.85 -0.93
CA PHE A 168 -3.38 4.52 -0.80
C PHE A 168 -1.86 4.62 -0.95
N THR A 169 -1.13 4.01 -0.04
CA THR A 169 0.33 3.88 -0.18
C THR A 169 0.77 2.43 -0.19
N ILE A 170 1.85 2.15 -0.91
CA ILE A 170 2.52 0.85 -0.94
C ILE A 170 4.03 1.02 -0.81
N THR A 171 4.63 0.20 0.06
CA THR A 171 6.07 0.12 0.32
C THR A 171 6.45 -1.30 0.74
N SER A 172 7.71 -1.54 1.09
CA SER A 172 8.22 -2.85 1.49
C SER A 172 8.78 -2.92 2.91
N SER A 173 8.41 -1.97 3.77
CA SER A 173 8.81 -1.98 5.16
C SER A 173 7.89 -1.18 6.07
N ALA A 174 7.89 -1.54 7.35
CA ALA A 174 7.20 -0.82 8.41
C ALA A 174 7.99 -0.99 9.72
N LYS A 175 9.18 -0.38 9.79
CA LYS A 175 10.04 -0.44 10.99
C LYS A 175 9.26 0.07 12.21
N ASN A 176 9.51 -0.50 13.38
CA ASN A 176 8.69 -0.37 14.62
C ASN A 176 7.42 -1.24 14.67
N PHE A 177 7.00 -1.84 13.55
CA PHE A 177 5.91 -2.81 13.52
C PHE A 177 6.39 -4.21 13.12
N ILE A 178 7.28 -4.29 12.13
CA ILE A 178 7.90 -5.52 11.66
C ILE A 178 9.42 -5.36 11.53
N PHE A 179 10.13 -6.49 11.60
CA PHE A 179 11.56 -6.51 11.26
C PHE A 179 11.75 -6.26 9.76
N PRO A 180 12.69 -5.39 9.35
CA PRO A 180 12.99 -5.20 7.94
C PRO A 180 13.32 -6.53 7.25
N HIS A 181 12.61 -6.83 6.16
CA HIS A 181 12.82 -8.05 5.40
C HIS A 181 14.19 -8.02 4.71
N SER A 182 15.01 -9.05 4.87
CA SER A 182 16.37 -9.08 4.29
C SER A 182 16.41 -9.22 2.75
N ASN A 183 15.26 -9.33 2.10
CA ASN A 183 15.08 -9.65 0.68
C ASN A 183 15.73 -10.97 0.23
N THR A 184 15.97 -11.88 1.17
CA THR A 184 16.49 -13.23 0.89
C THR A 184 15.46 -14.29 1.22
N LYS A 185 15.66 -15.51 0.71
CA LYS A 185 14.85 -16.68 1.10
C LYS A 185 14.89 -16.99 2.61
N LYS A 186 15.94 -16.54 3.31
CA LYS A 186 16.10 -16.73 4.75
C LYS A 186 15.40 -15.64 5.57
N SER A 187 14.96 -14.54 4.95
CA SER A 187 14.22 -13.45 5.62
C SER A 187 14.94 -13.01 6.90
N PHE A 188 14.26 -12.95 8.04
CA PHE A 188 14.81 -12.59 9.35
C PHE A 188 15.98 -13.47 9.84
N ASN A 189 16.12 -14.70 9.34
CA ASN A 189 17.24 -15.59 9.67
C ASN A 189 18.50 -15.34 8.81
N SER A 190 18.45 -14.38 7.89
CA SER A 190 19.58 -14.07 7.03
C SER A 190 20.62 -13.22 7.76
N THR A 191 21.89 -13.55 7.56
CA THR A 191 23.03 -12.68 7.94
C THR A 191 23.43 -11.72 6.82
N LYS A 192 22.72 -11.76 5.69
CA LYS A 192 22.92 -10.90 4.52
C LYS A 192 21.63 -10.19 4.19
N ILE A 193 21.75 -8.93 3.79
CA ILE A 193 20.66 -8.16 3.21
C ILE A 193 20.89 -8.00 1.71
N VAL A 194 19.81 -7.86 0.95
CA VAL A 194 19.84 -7.56 -0.48
C VAL A 194 19.00 -6.32 -0.70
N ILE A 195 19.51 -5.35 -1.46
CA ILE A 195 18.70 -4.22 -1.93
C ILE A 195 17.84 -4.74 -3.08
N ALA A 196 16.52 -4.55 -2.99
CA ALA A 196 15.58 -5.03 -3.98
C ALA A 196 14.98 -3.85 -4.76
N GLU A 197 14.81 -4.04 -6.08
CA GLU A 197 13.96 -3.19 -6.89
C GLU A 197 12.58 -3.85 -6.95
N ASN A 198 11.56 -3.12 -6.50
CA ASN A 198 10.18 -3.55 -6.44
C ASN A 198 9.37 -2.72 -7.43
N THR A 199 8.48 -3.38 -8.17
CA THR A 199 7.71 -2.73 -9.24
C THR A 199 6.23 -3.07 -9.08
N ILE A 200 5.38 -2.05 -9.11
CA ILE A 200 3.92 -2.16 -9.14
C ILE A 200 3.43 -1.86 -10.55
N TYR A 201 2.64 -2.77 -11.12
CA TYR A 201 2.08 -2.64 -12.47
C TYR A 201 0.63 -2.19 -12.39
N HIS A 202 0.22 -1.33 -13.31
CA HIS A 202 -1.17 -0.91 -13.45
C HIS A 202 -1.58 -0.73 -14.92
N GLY A 203 -2.89 -0.78 -15.19
CA GLY A 203 -3.46 -0.66 -16.54
C GLY A 203 -4.32 -1.86 -16.94
N GLU A 204 -4.64 -1.97 -18.22
CA GLU A 204 -5.57 -2.97 -18.76
C GLU A 204 -5.14 -4.42 -18.47
N LYS A 205 -3.85 -4.72 -18.63
CA LYS A 205 -3.30 -6.06 -18.39
C LYS A 205 -3.19 -6.38 -16.90
N TYR A 206 -2.97 -5.35 -16.08
CA TYR A 206 -2.68 -5.46 -14.67
C TYR A 206 -3.57 -4.48 -13.89
N PRO A 207 -4.86 -4.79 -13.66
CA PRO A 207 -5.81 -3.84 -13.08
C PRO A 207 -5.64 -3.71 -11.56
N SER A 208 -4.47 -3.25 -11.10
CA SER A 208 -4.20 -2.99 -9.67
C SER A 208 -5.18 -1.96 -9.11
N LYS A 209 -5.76 -2.26 -7.95
CA LYS A 209 -6.88 -1.52 -7.37
C LYS A 209 -6.99 -1.69 -5.85
N ILE A 210 -7.75 -0.80 -5.24
CA ILE A 210 -8.32 -0.99 -3.90
C ILE A 210 -9.83 -1.18 -4.02
N ILE A 211 -10.40 -2.01 -3.15
CA ILE A 211 -11.83 -2.34 -3.11
C ILE A 211 -12.38 -1.82 -1.78
N LEU A 212 -13.27 -0.84 -1.87
CA LEU A 212 -13.79 -0.09 -0.74
C LEU A 212 -15.19 -0.60 -0.33
N PRO A 213 -15.42 -0.98 0.94
CA PRO A 213 -16.75 -1.27 1.46
C PRO A 213 -17.48 0.02 1.85
N ILE A 214 -18.20 0.62 0.90
CA ILE A 214 -18.93 1.88 1.08
C ILE A 214 -20.31 1.62 1.68
N GLU A 215 -20.74 2.46 2.62
CA GLU A 215 -22.12 2.45 3.12
C GLU A 215 -23.09 3.01 2.08
N GLY A 216 -24.18 2.27 1.85
CA GLY A 216 -25.05 2.40 0.68
C GLY A 216 -26.15 3.43 0.78
#